data_AF-R7U9Q6-F1
#
_entry.id   AF-R7U9Q6-F1
#
_cell.length_a   1.000
_cell.length_b   1.000
_cell.length_c   1.000
_cell.angle_alpha   90.00
_cell.angle_beta   90.00
_cell.angle_gamma   90.00
#
_symmetry.space_group_name_H-M   'P 1'
#
loop_
_entity.id
_entity.type
_entity.pdbx_description
1 polymer ?
#
loop_
_entity_poly.entity_id
_entity_poly.type
_entity_poly.pdbx_seq_one_letter_code
_entity_poly.pdbx_strand_id
1 'polypeptide(L)'
;MESSSGGSNIPKIMTFRPTYEQFKDFPSMIAYIESQGAHKAGLAKIIPPKEWCPRRGGYDDLDLMIPAPISQMVTGCQGLYQQYNITKKPL
;
A
#
# COMPACT_ATOMS: atom_id res chain seq x y z
N MET A 1 -30.03 28.97 15.92
CA MET A 1 -28.71 29.40 16.42
C MET A 1 -27.74 28.25 16.15
N GLU A 2 -26.78 28.51 15.28
CA GLU A 2 -25.56 27.75 14.96
C GLU A 2 -25.68 26.26 14.60
N SER A 3 -26.01 26.01 13.33
CA SER A 3 -25.55 24.83 12.60
C SER A 3 -24.06 24.98 12.30
N SER A 4 -23.20 24.29 13.06
CA SER A 4 -21.74 24.36 12.91
C SER A 4 -21.09 22.99 13.10
N SER A 5 -20.86 22.27 12.00
CA SER A 5 -19.54 21.65 11.72
C SER A 5 -19.56 20.99 10.33
N GLY A 6 -19.15 21.76 9.32
CA GLY A 6 -18.80 21.24 7.99
C GLY A 6 -17.50 20.44 8.04
N GLY A 7 -17.54 19.22 8.58
CA GLY A 7 -16.46 18.26 8.43
C GLY A 7 -16.48 17.73 7.00
N SER A 8 -15.50 18.09 6.19
CA SER A 8 -15.32 17.55 4.84
C SER A 8 -15.42 16.02 4.90
N ASN A 9 -16.36 15.44 4.15
CA ASN A 9 -16.65 14.00 4.10
C ASN A 9 -15.54 13.24 3.34
N ILE A 10 -14.28 13.51 3.66
CA ILE A 10 -13.09 12.95 3.00
C ILE A 10 -12.86 11.55 3.57
N PRO A 11 -12.96 10.50 2.76
CA PRO A 11 -12.71 9.14 3.21
C PRO A 11 -11.26 8.98 3.71
N LYS A 12 -11.11 8.37 4.89
CA LYS A 12 -9.79 8.10 5.50
C LYS A 12 -9.28 6.72 5.09
N ILE A 13 -7.95 6.59 4.97
CA ILE A 13 -7.30 5.29 4.74
C ILE A 13 -7.56 4.37 5.93
N MET A 14 -8.16 3.21 5.66
CA MET A 14 -8.50 2.21 6.69
C MET A 14 -7.38 1.18 6.86
N THR A 15 -7.22 0.67 8.08
CA THR A 15 -6.27 -0.41 8.41
C THR A 15 -7.03 -1.61 8.97
N PHE A 16 -6.81 -2.79 8.38
CA PHE A 16 -7.45 -4.06 8.76
C PHE A 16 -6.43 -5.03 9.36
N ARG A 17 -6.88 -5.86 10.30
CA ARG A 17 -6.09 -6.89 10.99
C ARG A 17 -6.89 -8.21 11.01
N PRO A 18 -7.01 -8.91 9.87
CA PRO A 18 -7.83 -10.10 9.76
C PRO A 18 -7.33 -11.24 10.64
N THR A 19 -8.23 -12.17 10.97
CA THR A 19 -7.84 -13.50 11.49
C THR A 19 -7.26 -14.36 10.37
N TYR A 20 -6.62 -15.49 10.71
CA TYR A 20 -6.12 -16.43 9.71
C TYR A 20 -7.21 -16.91 8.74
N GLU A 21 -8.41 -17.23 9.26
CA GLU A 21 -9.54 -17.68 8.44
C GLU A 21 -10.00 -16.61 7.44
N GLN A 22 -10.06 -15.35 7.87
CA GLN A 22 -10.38 -14.24 6.98
C GLN A 22 -9.27 -13.97 5.96
N PHE A 23 -8.01 -14.16 6.36
CA PHE A 23 -6.85 -13.88 5.52
C PHE A 23 -6.60 -14.96 4.45
N LYS A 24 -7.04 -16.20 4.70
CA LYS A 24 -6.86 -17.35 3.81
C LYS A 24 -7.58 -17.20 2.47
N ASP A 25 -8.73 -16.52 2.45
CA ASP A 25 -9.53 -16.26 1.25
C ASP A 25 -9.44 -14.77 0.86
N PHE A 26 -8.50 -14.48 -0.05
CA PHE A 26 -8.24 -13.10 -0.48
C PHE A 26 -9.46 -12.43 -1.12
N PRO A 27 -10.17 -13.01 -2.12
CA PRO A 27 -11.38 -12.42 -2.68
C PRO A 27 -12.45 -12.06 -1.64
N SER A 28 -12.77 -12.98 -0.73
CA SER A 28 -13.79 -12.74 0.31
C SER A 28 -13.38 -11.61 1.27
N MET A 29 -12.09 -11.54 1.60
CA MET A 29 -11.53 -10.46 2.42
C MET A 29 -11.61 -9.11 1.71
N ILE A 30 -11.32 -9.05 0.40
CA ILE A 30 -11.43 -7.82 -0.40
C ILE A 30 -12.89 -7.33 -0.44
N ALA A 31 -13.84 -8.22 -0.71
CA ALA A 31 -15.26 -7.88 -0.68
C ALA A 31 -15.68 -7.33 0.71
N TYR A 32 -15.17 -7.93 1.79
CA TYR A 32 -15.39 -7.44 3.14
C TYR A 32 -14.85 -6.02 3.35
N ILE A 33 -13.57 -5.75 3.05
CA ILE A 33 -13.01 -4.40 3.28
C ILE A 33 -13.66 -3.34 2.40
N GLU A 34 -14.11 -3.70 1.20
CA GLU A 34 -14.87 -2.81 0.33
C GLU A 34 -16.25 -2.50 0.91
N SER A 35 -16.93 -3.49 1.49
CA SER A 35 -18.21 -3.28 2.19
C SER A 35 -18.10 -2.31 3.37
N GLN A 36 -16.91 -2.21 3.99
CA GLN A 36 -16.60 -1.24 5.05
C GLN A 36 -16.26 0.16 4.52
N GLY A 37 -16.24 0.35 3.20
CA GLY A 37 -15.97 1.63 2.55
C GLY A 37 -14.49 1.95 2.30
N ALA A 38 -13.58 0.97 2.44
CA ALA A 38 -12.14 1.20 2.30
C ALA A 38 -11.75 1.73 0.91
N HIS A 39 -12.44 1.28 -0.14
CA HIS A 39 -12.25 1.72 -1.52
C HIS A 39 -12.48 3.22 -1.71
N LYS A 40 -13.31 3.86 -0.87
CA LYS A 40 -13.62 5.29 -0.97
C LYS A 40 -12.39 6.17 -0.72
N ALA A 41 -11.40 5.67 0.02
CA ALA A 41 -10.14 6.38 0.26
C ALA A 41 -9.09 6.15 -0.84
N GLY A 42 -9.33 5.25 -1.80
CA GLY A 42 -8.38 4.88 -2.85
C GLY A 42 -7.20 4.02 -2.40
N LEU A 43 -7.02 3.84 -1.08
CA LEU A 43 -5.97 3.00 -0.49
C LEU A 43 -6.46 2.40 0.84
N ALA A 44 -6.06 1.16 1.11
CA ALA A 44 -6.26 0.48 2.38
C ALA A 44 -4.99 -0.27 2.78
N LYS A 45 -4.81 -0.47 4.09
CA LYS A 45 -3.72 -1.29 4.65
C LYS A 45 -4.27 -2.55 5.28
N ILE A 46 -3.71 -3.71 4.94
CA ILE A 46 -3.98 -4.99 5.61
C ILE A 46 -2.72 -5.42 6.32
N ILE A 47 -2.81 -5.68 7.62
CA ILE A 47 -1.72 -6.24 8.42
C ILE A 47 -2.05 -7.72 8.60
N PRO A 48 -1.27 -8.65 8.01
CA PRO A 48 -1.58 -10.08 8.06
C PRO A 48 -1.51 -10.63 9.50
N PRO A 49 -2.12 -11.80 9.75
CA PRO A 49 -1.96 -12.54 11.01
C PRO A 49 -0.48 -12.79 11.31
N LYS A 50 -0.09 -12.78 12.61
CA LYS A 50 1.31 -12.86 13.04
C LYS A 50 1.96 -14.21 12.70
N GLU A 51 1.16 -15.25 12.67
CA GLU A 51 1.51 -16.62 12.33
C GLU A 51 1.76 -16.82 10.83
N TRP A 52 1.30 -15.88 9.98
CA TRP A 52 1.53 -15.95 8.55
C TRP A 52 2.93 -15.40 8.22
N CYS A 53 3.77 -16.27 7.68
CA CYS A 53 5.12 -15.93 7.23
C CYS A 53 5.27 -16.38 5.76
N PRO A 54 5.37 -15.44 4.79
CA PRO A 54 5.44 -15.80 3.37
C PRO A 54 6.75 -16.50 3.00
N ARG A 55 7.85 -16.23 3.73
CA ARG A 55 9.16 -16.85 3.54
C ARG A 55 9.77 -17.25 4.89
N ARG A 56 9.58 -18.51 5.27
CA ARG A 56 10.03 -19.04 6.58
C ARG A 56 11.55 -19.01 6.78
N GLY A 57 12.33 -19.05 5.69
CA GLY A 57 13.80 -19.04 5.72
C GLY A 57 14.44 -17.66 5.92
N GLY A 58 13.67 -16.59 6.10
CA GLY A 58 14.21 -15.23 6.17
C GLY A 58 14.50 -14.64 4.79
N TYR A 59 15.36 -13.62 4.70
CA TYR A 59 15.72 -12.89 3.47
C TYR A 59 17.24 -12.71 3.27
N ASP A 60 18.06 -13.45 4.04
CA ASP A 60 19.52 -13.30 4.04
C ASP A 60 20.20 -13.92 2.81
N ASP A 61 19.52 -14.86 2.15
CA ASP A 61 19.98 -15.65 0.99
C ASP A 61 19.39 -15.15 -0.34
N LEU A 62 19.07 -13.85 -0.44
CA LEU A 62 18.59 -13.25 -1.69
C LEU A 62 19.77 -12.94 -2.63
N ASP A 63 20.11 -13.88 -3.49
CA ASP A 63 20.99 -13.64 -4.64
C ASP A 63 20.15 -13.30 -5.89
N LEU A 64 19.85 -12.01 -6.06
CA LEU A 64 18.99 -11.47 -7.11
C LEU A 64 19.73 -10.38 -7.90
N MET A 65 19.77 -10.52 -9.23
CA MET A 65 20.25 -9.48 -10.14
C MET A 65 19.08 -8.62 -10.63
N ILE A 66 19.21 -7.30 -10.49
CA ILE A 66 18.26 -6.33 -11.02
C ILE A 66 18.74 -5.96 -12.44
N PRO A 67 18.03 -6.38 -13.51
CA PRO A 67 18.53 -6.22 -14.88
C PRO A 67 18.50 -4.78 -15.39
N ALA A 68 17.58 -3.96 -14.90
CA ALA A 68 17.38 -2.59 -15.36
C ALA A 68 17.02 -1.65 -14.19
N PRO A 69 17.97 -1.40 -13.27
CA PRO A 69 17.73 -0.47 -12.18
C PRO A 69 17.51 0.95 -12.73
N ILE A 70 16.65 1.72 -12.08
CA ILE A 70 16.32 3.09 -12.50
C ILE A 70 16.83 4.10 -11.48
N SER A 71 17.40 5.20 -11.99
CA SER A 71 17.64 6.41 -11.22
C SER A 71 16.52 7.38 -11.52
N GLN A 72 15.77 7.75 -10.48
CA GLN A 72 14.67 8.71 -10.58
C GLN A 72 15.22 10.12 -10.36
N MET A 73 15.36 10.90 -11.43
CA MET A 73 15.70 12.31 -11.33
C MET A 73 14.40 13.11 -11.18
N VAL A 74 14.33 13.92 -10.12
CA VAL A 74 13.15 14.73 -9.80
C VAL A 74 13.50 16.21 -9.94
N THR A 75 12.69 16.95 -10.69
CA THR A 75 12.82 18.40 -10.85
C THR A 75 11.48 19.08 -10.54
N GLY A 76 11.51 20.27 -9.97
CA GLY A 76 10.32 21.02 -9.57
C GLY A 76 10.45 21.64 -8.20
N CYS A 77 9.40 22.33 -7.76
CA CYS A 77 9.36 22.99 -6.46
C CYS A 77 7.91 23.25 -6.02
N GLN A 78 7.73 23.64 -4.76
CA GLN A 78 6.43 24.05 -4.20
C GLN A 78 5.31 23.01 -4.36
N GLY A 79 5.64 21.72 -4.30
CA GLY A 79 4.66 20.63 -4.38
C GLY A 79 4.34 20.16 -5.80
N LEU A 80 4.90 20.78 -6.84
CA LEU A 80 4.78 20.32 -8.22
C LEU A 80 6.14 19.82 -8.72
N TYR A 81 6.20 18.55 -9.09
CA TYR A 81 7.43 17.88 -9.52
C TYR A 81 7.20 17.04 -10.76
N GLN A 82 8.24 16.96 -11.60
CA GLN A 82 8.34 16.04 -12.72
C GLN A 82 9.47 15.05 -12.45
N GLN A 83 9.20 13.77 -12.69
CA GLN A 83 10.18 12.69 -12.54
C GLN A 83 10.61 12.15 -13.90
N TYR A 84 11.91 11.97 -14.09
CA TYR A 84 12.50 11.27 -15.23
C TYR A 84 13.18 9.98 -14.75
N ASN A 85 12.97 8.90 -15.48
CA ASN A 85 13.62 7.62 -15.20
C ASN A 85 14.84 7.44 -16.11
N ILE A 86 16.01 7.24 -15.51
CA ILE A 86 17.25 6.94 -16.23
C ILE A 86 17.67 5.52 -15.89
N THR A 87 17.63 4.63 -16.87
CA THR A 87 18.10 3.25 -16.71
C THR A 87 19.60 3.21 -16.43
N LYS A 88 20.00 2.36 -15.49
CA LYS A 88 21.38 2.11 -15.09
C LYS A 88 21.80 0.71 -15.50
N LYS A 89 23.10 0.42 -15.38
CA LYS A 89 23.64 -0.92 -15.63
C LYS A 89 23.08 -1.91 -14.58
N PRO A 90 22.97 -3.21 -14.92
CA PRO A 90 22.52 -4.24 -13.99
C PRO A 90 23.27 -4.19 -12.64
N LEU A 91 22.55 -4.48 -11.56
CA LEU A 91 23.04 -4.50 -10.17
C LEU A 91 22.78 -5.85 -9.52
#